data_AF-A0A7S2IBG7-F1
#
_entry.id   AF-A0A7S2IBG7-F1
#
_cell.length_a   1.000
_cell.length_b   1.000
_cell.length_c   1.000
_cell.angle_alpha   90.00
_cell.angle_beta   90.00
_cell.angle_gamma   90.00
#
_symmetry.space_group_name_H-M   'P 1'
#
loop_
_entity.id
_entity.type
_entity.pdbx_description
1 polymer ?
#
loop_
_entity_poly.entity_id
_entity_poly.type
_entity_poly.pdbx_seq_one_letter_code
_entity_poly.pdbx_strand_id
1 'polypeptide(L)'
;AYFSLRDEGTWGHTISETTEPSIWTNVAFSPLSRAEKLLLHRPGSLRFAFPGGLRQGDDTIQVSDVADISLLVGFEESAGRFYAGVLVHAAADNLPHSYSRAAEGLTLNSKGGELSVNSKAASRGDNSQAFSGMPSMQSLDGPQVSTHDTEFPYLLLYAVKEGVLAFTGQDFESCENVIREIAASYTETPLAAPQSKGGGCAPAPAAAAAQRVKCLHHHVGRAPPPVGRCLEQIITSDLNRRFAIRCDMEEQADCTNCATFALRVMLGLALSLRGYDIRKACEKRSDLGPLVGEAAGAAWEQ
;
A
#
# COMPACT_ATOMS: atom_id res chain seq x y z
N ALA A 1 -17.44 3.88 -2.42
CA ALA A 1 -18.09 4.89 -3.27
C ALA A 1 -17.06 5.90 -3.77
N TYR A 2 -17.14 6.33 -5.05
CA TYR A 2 -16.38 7.48 -5.56
C TYR A 2 -17.32 8.68 -5.52
N PHE A 3 -16.84 9.81 -5.00
CA PHE A 3 -17.67 11.00 -4.86
C PHE A 3 -17.22 12.06 -5.84
N SER A 4 -18.08 12.33 -6.81
CA SER A 4 -17.90 13.44 -7.73
C SER A 4 -18.44 14.72 -7.14
N LEU A 5 -17.71 15.81 -7.37
CA LEU A 5 -18.14 17.18 -7.10
C LEU A 5 -19.07 17.75 -8.21
N ARG A 6 -19.48 16.91 -9.18
CA ARG A 6 -20.34 17.30 -10.30
C ARG A 6 -21.75 16.73 -10.12
N ASP A 7 -22.74 17.38 -10.74
CA ASP A 7 -24.13 16.90 -10.76
C ASP A 7 -24.28 15.55 -11.50
N GLU A 8 -25.36 14.84 -11.17
CA GLU A 8 -25.71 13.49 -11.65
C GLU A 8 -25.74 13.38 -13.18
N GLY A 9 -26.23 14.42 -13.87
CA GLY A 9 -26.35 14.43 -15.34
C GLY A 9 -25.00 14.54 -16.05
N THR A 10 -24.10 15.36 -15.52
CA THR A 10 -22.71 15.48 -16.00
C THR A 10 -21.92 14.18 -15.76
N TRP A 11 -22.35 13.42 -14.75
CA TRP A 11 -21.80 12.11 -14.42
C TRP A 11 -22.19 11.03 -15.43
N GLY A 12 -23.47 10.89 -15.77
CA GLY A 12 -23.96 9.89 -16.74
C GLY A 12 -23.23 9.92 -18.08
N HIS A 13 -22.82 11.11 -18.52
CA HIS A 13 -22.05 11.29 -19.75
C HIS A 13 -20.57 10.91 -19.58
N THR A 14 -19.94 11.24 -18.45
CA THR A 14 -18.53 10.93 -18.19
C THR A 14 -18.33 9.42 -17.99
N ILE A 15 -19.29 8.74 -17.34
CA ILE A 15 -19.31 7.29 -17.09
C ILE A 15 -19.41 6.46 -18.35
N SER A 16 -20.35 6.81 -19.23
CA SER A 16 -20.65 6.02 -20.42
C SER A 16 -19.49 6.02 -21.41
N GLU A 17 -18.59 7.01 -21.30
CA GLU A 17 -17.42 7.16 -22.16
C GLU A 17 -16.10 6.66 -21.53
N THR A 18 -16.01 6.47 -20.21
CA THR A 18 -14.80 5.92 -19.57
C THR A 18 -14.89 4.41 -19.43
N THR A 19 -14.47 3.69 -20.47
CA THR A 19 -14.20 2.23 -20.41
C THR A 19 -13.21 1.95 -19.29
N GLU A 20 -13.62 1.32 -18.19
CA GLU A 20 -12.76 1.03 -17.02
C GLU A 20 -11.50 0.23 -17.39
N PRO A 21 -10.31 0.84 -17.51
CA PRO A 21 -9.07 0.07 -17.55
C PRO A 21 -8.61 -0.06 -16.11
N SER A 22 -8.30 -1.27 -15.64
CA SER A 22 -7.35 -1.34 -14.52
C SER A 22 -6.05 -0.77 -15.06
N ILE A 23 -5.73 0.49 -14.74
CA ILE A 23 -4.49 1.10 -15.19
C ILE A 23 -3.25 0.32 -14.71
N TRP A 24 -3.39 -0.57 -13.71
CA TRP A 24 -2.34 -1.49 -13.27
C TRP A 24 -2.18 -2.76 -14.13
N THR A 25 -3.06 -3.03 -15.09
CA THR A 25 -2.83 -4.12 -16.07
C THR A 25 -1.74 -3.79 -17.09
N ASN A 26 -1.42 -2.50 -17.28
CA ASN A 26 -0.42 -2.04 -18.26
C ASN A 26 0.79 -1.34 -17.62
N VAL A 27 0.85 -1.20 -16.29
CA VAL A 27 2.10 -0.84 -15.60
C VAL A 27 2.99 -2.07 -15.63
N ALA A 28 3.93 -2.11 -16.57
CA ALA A 28 5.05 -3.03 -16.50
C ALA A 28 5.84 -2.67 -15.23
N PHE A 29 5.63 -3.43 -14.15
CA PHE A 29 6.45 -3.35 -12.96
C PHE A 29 7.85 -3.83 -13.34
N SER A 30 8.69 -2.89 -13.76
CA SER A 30 10.12 -3.14 -13.87
C SER A 30 10.63 -3.53 -12.50
N PRO A 31 11.42 -4.59 -12.37
CA PRO A 31 12.02 -5.01 -11.12
C PRO A 31 12.92 -3.98 -10.40
N LEU A 32 13.07 -2.77 -10.93
CA LEU A 32 14.22 -1.92 -10.69
C LEU A 32 13.86 -0.43 -10.49
N SER A 33 12.97 -0.16 -9.53
CA SER A 33 13.09 0.97 -8.58
C SER A 33 12.69 0.56 -7.12
N ARG A 34 12.75 -0.76 -6.87
CA ARG A 34 12.04 -1.60 -5.88
C ARG A 34 12.34 -1.44 -4.37
N ALA A 35 12.97 -0.37 -3.88
CA ALA A 35 13.32 -0.29 -2.45
C ALA A 35 12.13 0.07 -1.54
N GLU A 36 11.14 0.79 -2.05
CA GLU A 36 10.16 1.51 -1.21
C GLU A 36 8.70 1.10 -1.42
N LYS A 37 8.37 0.36 -2.49
CA LYS A 37 6.99 -0.01 -2.85
C LYS A 37 6.83 -1.53 -2.81
N LEU A 38 5.88 -2.03 -2.02
CA LEU A 38 5.45 -3.43 -1.97
C LEU A 38 3.94 -3.51 -2.26
N LEU A 39 3.55 -4.32 -3.24
CA LEU A 39 2.14 -4.60 -3.48
C LEU A 39 1.75 -5.87 -2.71
N LEU A 40 0.84 -5.73 -1.75
CA LEU A 40 0.24 -6.85 -1.03
C LEU A 40 -0.86 -7.47 -1.91
N HIS A 41 -0.48 -8.46 -2.71
CA HIS A 41 -1.30 -9.04 -3.78
C HIS A 41 -2.50 -9.86 -3.29
N ARG A 42 -3.54 -9.95 -4.14
CA ARG A 42 -4.65 -10.90 -4.06
C ARG A 42 -4.46 -12.09 -5.02
N PRO A 43 -4.94 -13.31 -4.70
CA PRO A 43 -5.25 -13.83 -3.37
C PRO A 43 -3.94 -14.25 -2.68
N GLY A 44 -3.17 -13.29 -2.18
CA GLY A 44 -1.92 -13.58 -1.49
C GLY A 44 -2.15 -13.94 -0.03
N SER A 45 -1.36 -14.89 0.49
CA SER A 45 -1.34 -15.17 1.94
C SER A 45 -0.44 -14.15 2.63
N LEU A 46 -0.99 -12.97 2.96
CA LEU A 46 -0.37 -12.11 3.95
C LEU A 46 -0.33 -12.89 5.28
N ARG A 47 0.82 -12.86 5.96
CA ARG A 47 0.99 -13.53 7.24
C ARG A 47 1.61 -12.57 8.23
N PHE A 48 1.20 -12.66 9.48
CA PHE A 48 1.90 -12.01 10.57
C PHE A 48 3.32 -12.59 10.75
N ALA A 49 4.31 -11.69 10.89
CA ALA A 49 5.69 -12.00 11.22
C ALA A 49 6.02 -11.38 12.58
N PHE A 50 6.16 -12.20 13.62
CA PHE A 50 6.52 -11.70 14.96
C PHE A 50 7.88 -10.96 14.94
N PRO A 51 8.04 -9.83 15.67
CA PRO A 51 7.13 -9.26 16.67
C PRO A 51 6.05 -8.27 16.17
N GLY A 52 6.13 -7.74 14.95
CA GLY A 52 5.21 -6.69 14.51
C GLY A 52 5.11 -6.54 12.99
N GLY A 53 5.40 -7.60 12.25
CA GLY A 53 5.60 -7.56 10.82
C GLY A 53 4.45 -8.11 9.98
N LEU A 54 4.39 -7.63 8.74
CA LEU A 54 3.59 -8.13 7.64
C LEU A 54 4.52 -8.89 6.70
N ARG A 55 4.19 -10.14 6.36
CA ARG A 55 4.99 -10.95 5.43
C ARG A 55 4.15 -11.41 4.25
N GLN A 56 4.66 -11.23 3.04
CA GLN A 56 4.11 -11.84 1.82
C GLN A 56 5.27 -12.40 0.99
N GLY A 57 5.28 -13.72 0.81
CA GLY A 57 6.45 -14.40 0.25
C GLY A 57 7.67 -14.26 1.16
N ASP A 58 8.74 -13.71 0.60
CA ASP A 58 10.01 -13.48 1.31
C ASP A 58 10.25 -12.02 1.70
N ASP A 59 9.31 -11.14 1.36
CA ASP A 59 9.29 -9.75 1.78
C ASP A 59 8.63 -9.61 3.15
N THR A 60 9.25 -8.84 4.04
CA THR A 60 8.74 -8.53 5.37
C THR A 60 8.76 -7.02 5.63
N ILE A 61 7.64 -6.46 6.08
CA ILE A 61 7.55 -5.09 6.59
C ILE A 61 7.33 -5.17 8.10
N GLN A 62 8.28 -4.75 8.92
CA GLN A 62 8.07 -4.56 10.36
C GLN A 62 7.44 -3.19 10.61
N VAL A 63 6.31 -3.18 11.30
CA VAL A 63 5.61 -1.97 11.73
C VAL A 63 5.98 -1.69 13.17
N SER A 64 6.23 -0.42 13.49
CA SER A 64 6.57 0.01 14.85
C SER A 64 5.34 -0.13 15.74
N ASP A 65 5.52 -0.65 16.96
CA ASP A 65 4.44 -0.71 17.95
C ASP A 65 4.11 0.66 18.55
N VAL A 66 4.99 1.65 18.35
CA VAL A 66 4.76 3.05 18.73
C VAL A 66 4.50 3.85 17.46
N ALA A 67 3.32 3.67 16.88
CA ALA A 67 2.94 4.31 15.63
C ALA A 67 1.78 5.29 15.80
N ASP A 68 1.93 6.47 15.21
CA ASP A 68 0.84 7.43 15.02
C ASP A 68 0.19 7.21 13.65
N ILE A 69 -1.13 7.26 13.61
CA ILE A 69 -1.93 7.02 12.41
C ILE A 69 -2.51 8.33 11.92
N SER A 70 -2.36 8.56 10.63
CA SER A 70 -2.95 9.70 9.95
C SER A 70 -3.73 9.28 8.71
N LEU A 71 -4.75 10.04 8.39
CA LEU A 71 -5.40 9.97 7.08
C LEU A 71 -4.66 10.92 6.12
N LEU A 72 -4.21 10.39 4.99
CA LEU A 72 -3.68 11.18 3.88
C LEU A 72 -4.69 11.16 2.73
N VAL A 73 -5.21 12.34 2.40
CA VAL A 73 -6.25 12.49 1.38
C VAL A 73 -5.76 13.31 0.20
N GLY A 74 -5.93 12.83 -1.01
CA GLY A 74 -5.77 13.62 -2.24
C GLY A 74 -7.11 14.06 -2.79
N PHE A 75 -7.22 15.34 -3.15
CA PHE A 75 -8.38 15.93 -3.83
C PHE A 75 -8.00 16.38 -5.24
N GLU A 76 -8.62 15.77 -6.26
CA GLU A 76 -8.51 16.21 -7.65
C GLU A 76 -9.79 16.94 -8.03
N GLU A 77 -9.81 18.26 -7.81
CA GLU A 77 -10.99 19.11 -7.94
C GLU A 77 -11.60 19.07 -9.36
N SER A 78 -10.75 19.10 -10.40
CA SER A 78 -11.19 19.09 -11.80
C SER A 78 -11.97 17.84 -12.19
N ALA A 79 -11.60 16.70 -11.62
CA ALA A 79 -12.24 15.41 -11.88
C ALA A 79 -13.31 15.07 -10.83
N GLY A 80 -13.36 15.82 -9.71
CA GLY A 80 -14.12 15.45 -8.53
C GLY A 80 -13.72 14.06 -8.06
N ARG A 81 -12.42 13.82 -7.85
CA ARG A 81 -11.92 12.53 -7.34
C ARG A 81 -11.27 12.70 -5.98
N PHE A 82 -11.42 11.65 -5.19
CA PHE A 82 -10.95 11.54 -3.81
C PHE A 82 -10.08 10.30 -3.68
N TYR A 83 -8.90 10.46 -3.08
CA TYR A 83 -7.92 9.40 -2.88
C TYR A 83 -7.60 9.34 -1.40
N ALA A 84 -7.78 8.20 -0.74
CA ALA A 84 -7.49 8.06 0.70
C ALA A 84 -6.43 6.99 0.96
N GLY A 85 -5.36 7.36 1.64
CA GLY A 85 -4.35 6.45 2.16
C GLY A 85 -4.26 6.54 3.68
N VAL A 86 -3.84 5.45 4.30
CA VAL A 86 -3.49 5.42 5.73
C VAL A 86 -2.00 5.62 5.84
N LEU A 87 -1.59 6.69 6.51
CA LEU A 87 -0.19 6.94 6.81
C LEU A 87 0.09 6.46 8.23
N VAL A 88 1.02 5.52 8.36
CA VAL A 88 1.56 5.01 9.61
C VAL A 88 2.91 5.68 9.81
N HIS A 89 3.07 6.41 10.91
CA HIS A 89 4.30 7.11 11.27
C HIS A 89 4.90 6.47 12.52
N ALA A 90 6.16 6.04 12.45
CA ALA A 90 6.92 5.57 13.60
C ALA A 90 7.21 6.77 14.53
N ALA A 91 6.46 6.90 15.61
CA ALA A 91 6.49 8.08 16.47
C ALA A 91 7.73 8.13 17.39
N ALA A 92 8.52 7.06 17.42
CA ALA A 92 9.76 6.97 18.18
C ALA A 92 10.94 6.77 17.21
N ASP A 93 11.87 7.73 17.18
CA ASP A 93 13.02 7.73 16.27
C ASP A 93 13.90 6.47 16.37
N ASN A 94 13.91 5.82 17.53
CA ASN A 94 14.68 4.60 17.80
C ASN A 94 13.92 3.30 17.47
N LEU A 95 12.69 3.39 16.97
CA LEU A 95 11.85 2.26 16.58
C LEU A 95 11.18 2.54 15.23
N PRO A 96 11.96 2.73 14.14
CA PRO A 96 11.41 2.95 12.81
C PRO A 96 10.68 1.71 12.28
N HIS A 97 9.91 1.89 11.21
CA HIS A 97 9.51 0.75 10.38
C HIS A 97 10.74 0.17 9.71
N SER A 98 10.73 -1.14 9.44
CA SER A 98 11.79 -1.73 8.61
C SER A 98 11.19 -2.56 7.49
N TYR A 99 11.84 -2.53 6.34
CA TYR A 99 11.54 -3.40 5.22
C TYR A 99 12.75 -4.29 4.96
N SER A 100 12.49 -5.59 4.91
CA SER A 100 13.48 -6.63 4.65
C SER A 100 13.00 -7.44 3.45
N ARG A 101 13.85 -7.53 2.43
CA ARG A 101 13.67 -8.48 1.33
C ARG A 101 14.66 -9.62 1.53
N ALA A 102 14.22 -10.88 1.39
CA ALA A 102 15.19 -11.96 1.28
C ALA A 102 16.07 -11.67 0.07
N ALA A 103 17.39 -11.64 0.29
CA ALA A 103 18.32 -11.57 -0.83
C ALA A 103 17.95 -12.71 -1.77
N GLU A 104 17.37 -12.40 -2.94
CA GLU A 104 17.32 -13.33 -4.05
C GLU A 104 18.77 -13.80 -4.15
N GLY A 105 19.00 -15.10 -3.95
CA GLY A 105 20.33 -15.66 -4.00
C GLY A 105 20.94 -15.24 -5.32
N LEU A 106 21.73 -14.17 -5.28
CA LEU A 106 22.54 -13.69 -6.39
C LEU A 106 23.51 -14.83 -6.60
N THR A 107 23.07 -15.79 -7.41
CA THR A 107 23.91 -16.83 -7.94
C THR A 107 24.84 -16.06 -8.86
N LEU A 108 25.92 -15.55 -8.27
CA LEU A 108 27.10 -15.14 -9.01
C LEU A 108 27.54 -16.39 -9.75
N ASN A 109 27.01 -16.57 -10.95
CA ASN A 109 27.53 -17.54 -11.89
C ASN A 109 28.94 -17.06 -12.22
N SER A 110 29.91 -17.50 -11.43
CA SER A 110 31.30 -17.45 -11.83
C SER A 110 31.40 -18.29 -13.10
N LYS A 111 31.42 -17.61 -14.25
CA LYS A 111 31.89 -18.23 -15.48
C LYS A 111 33.35 -18.61 -15.26
N GLY A 112 33.60 -19.83 -14.81
CA GLY A 112 34.93 -20.42 -14.80
C GLY A 112 35.22 -21.25 -13.56
N GLY A 113 35.12 -22.58 -13.71
CA GLY A 113 35.72 -23.53 -12.79
C GLY A 113 34.80 -24.69 -12.42
N GLU A 114 34.67 -25.68 -13.32
CA GLU A 114 34.28 -27.03 -12.89
C GLU A 114 35.32 -27.54 -11.88
N LEU A 115 34.99 -27.52 -10.59
CA LEU A 115 35.61 -28.42 -9.63
C LEU A 115 34.57 -29.45 -9.22
N SER A 116 34.60 -30.56 -9.97
CA SER A 116 33.97 -31.83 -9.63
C SER A 116 34.53 -32.33 -8.29
N VAL A 117 33.77 -32.18 -7.21
CA VAL A 117 34.02 -32.90 -5.96
C VAL A 117 33.07 -34.09 -5.90
N ASN A 118 33.60 -35.26 -6.28
CA ASN A 118 32.99 -36.55 -6.00
C ASN A 118 33.20 -36.89 -4.53
N SER A 119 32.13 -36.90 -3.73
CA SER A 119 32.12 -37.55 -2.42
C SER A 119 31.00 -38.59 -2.36
N LYS A 120 31.35 -39.80 -2.82
CA LYS A 120 30.74 -41.05 -2.37
C LYS A 120 31.14 -41.27 -0.91
N ALA A 121 30.17 -41.34 0.00
CA ALA A 121 30.31 -42.12 1.22
C ALA A 121 28.94 -42.70 1.59
N ALA A 122 28.86 -44.03 1.52
CA ALA A 122 27.78 -44.83 2.05
C ALA A 122 28.04 -45.11 3.54
N SER A 123 27.01 -45.17 4.37
CA SER A 123 26.89 -46.26 5.34
C SER A 123 25.44 -46.44 5.84
N ARG A 124 25.07 -47.73 5.94
CA ARG A 124 23.92 -48.28 6.64
C ARG A 124 24.19 -48.30 8.14
N GLY A 125 23.15 -48.17 8.96
CA GLY A 125 23.21 -48.44 10.40
C GLY A 125 21.82 -48.40 11.03
N ASP A 126 21.49 -49.46 11.77
CA ASP A 126 20.19 -49.91 12.22
C ASP A 126 19.96 -49.61 13.72
N ASN A 127 18.68 -49.68 14.13
CA ASN A 127 18.15 -50.06 15.45
C ASN A 127 18.08 -49.11 16.69
N SER A 128 16.82 -48.83 17.06
CA SER A 128 16.15 -48.83 18.38
C SER A 128 16.90 -48.49 19.69
N GLN A 129 16.47 -47.44 20.40
CA GLN A 129 15.78 -47.47 21.71
C GLN A 129 15.91 -46.13 22.49
N ALA A 130 14.92 -45.92 23.36
CA ALA A 130 14.90 -45.07 24.56
C ALA A 130 14.40 -43.61 24.43
N PHE A 131 13.24 -43.42 25.06
CA PHE A 131 12.51 -42.18 25.32
C PHE A 131 12.99 -41.60 26.65
N SER A 132 13.79 -40.52 26.64
CA SER A 132 13.97 -39.58 27.75
C SER A 132 14.99 -38.49 27.40
N GLY A 133 14.50 -37.44 26.74
CA GLY A 133 15.25 -36.21 26.52
C GLY A 133 14.37 -35.20 25.83
N MET A 134 13.97 -34.14 26.52
CA MET A 134 13.40 -32.99 25.81
C MET A 134 14.41 -32.56 24.73
N PRO A 135 13.99 -32.40 23.47
CA PRO A 135 14.88 -31.91 22.45
C PRO A 135 15.36 -30.53 22.88
N SER A 136 16.64 -30.45 23.23
CA SER A 136 17.38 -29.20 23.21
C SER A 136 17.03 -28.55 21.86
N MET A 137 16.54 -27.30 21.90
CA MET A 137 16.45 -26.45 20.71
C MET A 137 17.87 -26.29 20.16
N GLN A 138 18.33 -27.29 19.40
CA GLN A 138 19.44 -27.15 18.51
C GLN A 138 19.03 -26.00 17.61
N SER A 139 19.76 -24.89 17.71
CA SER A 139 19.65 -23.78 16.80
C SER A 139 19.70 -24.38 15.40
N LEU A 140 18.58 -24.28 14.69
CA LEU A 140 18.54 -24.49 13.26
C LEU A 140 19.29 -23.28 12.67
N ASP A 141 20.61 -23.29 12.83
CA ASP A 141 21.56 -22.39 12.18
C ASP A 141 21.64 -22.85 10.72
N GLY A 142 20.51 -22.70 10.03
CA GLY A 142 20.52 -22.60 8.58
C GLY A 142 21.44 -21.44 8.19
N PRO A 143 22.03 -21.48 6.99
CA PRO A 143 22.89 -20.40 6.51
C PRO A 143 22.16 -19.07 6.71
N GLN A 144 22.75 -18.19 7.54
CA GLN A 144 22.20 -16.87 7.83
C GLN A 144 22.21 -16.07 6.53
N VAL A 145 21.06 -16.06 5.85
CA VAL A 145 20.86 -15.26 4.64
C VAL A 145 20.97 -13.81 5.09
N SER A 146 21.95 -13.07 4.56
CA SER A 146 22.09 -11.65 4.83
C SER A 146 20.85 -10.93 4.32
N THR A 147 19.99 -10.45 5.23
CA THR A 147 18.89 -9.55 4.89
C THR A 147 19.41 -8.12 4.87
N HIS A 148 19.02 -7.37 3.84
CA HIS A 148 19.21 -5.92 3.83
C HIS A 148 17.98 -5.29 4.46
N ASP A 149 18.10 -4.91 5.73
CA ASP A 149 17.04 -4.20 6.44
C ASP A 149 17.20 -2.71 6.17
N THR A 150 16.14 -2.09 5.63
CA THR A 150 16.10 -0.64 5.42
C THR A 150 15.05 -0.04 6.34
N GLU A 151 15.42 1.01 7.07
CA GLU A 151 14.57 1.68 8.05
C GLU A 151 13.85 2.89 7.44
N PHE A 152 12.58 3.06 7.82
CA PHE A 152 11.71 4.13 7.32
C PHE A 152 10.82 4.68 8.44
N PRO A 153 10.70 6.01 8.57
CA PRO A 153 9.79 6.64 9.52
C PRO A 153 8.31 6.56 9.08
N TYR A 154 8.03 6.46 7.77
CA TYR A 154 6.67 6.46 7.24
C TYR A 154 6.34 5.19 6.46
N LEU A 155 5.13 4.69 6.62
CA LEU A 155 4.51 3.64 5.82
C LEU A 155 3.11 4.09 5.36
N LEU A 156 2.94 4.33 4.07
CA LEU A 156 1.67 4.61 3.42
C LEU A 156 1.02 3.30 2.94
N LEU A 157 -0.20 3.05 3.41
CA LEU A 157 -1.05 1.95 2.94
C LEU A 157 -2.17 2.52 2.07
N TYR A 158 -2.29 2.02 0.84
CA TYR A 158 -3.27 2.49 -0.13
C TYR A 158 -3.92 1.32 -0.88
N ALA A 159 -5.26 1.23 -0.82
CA ALA A 159 -5.99 0.15 -1.50
C ALA A 159 -6.09 0.41 -3.02
N VAL A 160 -5.68 -0.57 -3.82
CA VAL A 160 -5.75 -0.60 -5.29
C VAL A 160 -6.49 -1.84 -5.76
N LYS A 161 -6.92 -1.91 -7.02
CA LYS A 161 -7.74 -3.03 -7.54
C LYS A 161 -7.11 -4.42 -7.27
N GLU A 162 -5.79 -4.50 -7.35
CA GLU A 162 -4.99 -5.72 -7.22
C GLU A 162 -4.66 -6.10 -5.76
N GLY A 163 -4.88 -5.20 -4.79
CA GLY A 163 -4.54 -5.42 -3.39
C GLY A 163 -4.26 -4.13 -2.61
N VAL A 164 -3.30 -4.16 -1.69
CA VAL A 164 -2.91 -2.98 -0.90
C VAL A 164 -1.46 -2.61 -1.23
N LEU A 165 -1.26 -1.40 -1.74
CA LEU A 165 0.07 -0.82 -1.91
C LEU A 165 0.60 -0.38 -0.54
N ALA A 166 1.75 -0.92 -0.16
CA ALA A 166 2.54 -0.48 0.99
C ALA A 166 3.76 0.28 0.47
N PHE A 167 3.83 1.57 0.76
CA PHE A 167 4.94 2.44 0.40
C PHE A 167 5.67 2.92 1.64
N THR A 168 6.98 2.70 1.73
CA THR A 168 7.83 3.18 2.82
C THR A 168 8.58 4.44 2.40
N GLY A 169 8.46 5.51 3.19
CA GLY A 169 9.02 6.83 2.88
C GLY A 169 9.89 7.39 4.00
N GLN A 170 10.86 8.24 3.64
CA GLN A 170 11.72 8.97 4.59
C GLN A 170 11.07 10.24 5.14
N ASP A 171 10.09 10.77 4.41
CA ASP A 171 9.39 12.00 4.77
C ASP A 171 7.93 11.94 4.32
N PHE A 172 7.14 12.84 4.88
CA PHE A 172 5.72 12.95 4.57
C PHE A 172 5.46 13.32 3.10
N GLU A 173 6.29 14.18 2.50
CA GLU A 173 6.13 14.67 1.13
C GLU A 173 6.26 13.53 0.11
N SER A 174 7.14 12.57 0.34
CA SER A 174 7.28 11.35 -0.46
C SER A 174 5.98 10.55 -0.51
N CYS A 175 5.25 10.46 0.60
CA CYS A 175 3.95 9.77 0.68
C CYS A 175 2.86 10.57 -0.07
N GLU A 176 2.85 11.91 0.04
CA GLU A 176 1.95 12.74 -0.76
C GLU A 176 2.19 12.57 -2.25
N ASN A 177 3.46 12.53 -2.67
CA ASN A 177 3.83 12.35 -4.06
C ASN A 177 3.32 11.03 -4.61
N VAL A 178 3.30 9.94 -3.82
CA VAL A 178 2.67 8.69 -4.23
C VAL A 178 1.16 8.87 -4.48
N ILE A 179 0.44 9.61 -3.65
CA ILE A 179 -0.99 9.91 -3.89
C ILE A 179 -1.17 10.74 -5.17
N ARG A 180 -0.31 11.74 -5.40
CA ARG A 180 -0.33 12.56 -6.63
C ARG A 180 -0.02 11.72 -7.87
N GLU A 181 0.95 10.81 -7.80
CA GLU A 181 1.29 9.87 -8.87
C GLU A 181 0.10 8.95 -9.19
N ILE A 182 -0.53 8.38 -8.16
CA ILE A 182 -1.73 7.55 -8.31
C ILE A 182 -2.82 8.37 -9.00
N ALA A 183 -3.10 9.59 -8.56
CA ALA A 183 -4.11 10.43 -9.17
C ALA A 183 -3.80 10.80 -10.62
N ALA A 184 -2.55 11.19 -10.92
CA ALA A 184 -2.09 11.51 -12.27
C ALA A 184 -2.27 10.35 -13.25
N SER A 185 -2.08 9.11 -12.78
CA SER A 185 -2.27 7.91 -13.60
C SER A 185 -3.73 7.70 -14.06
N TYR A 186 -4.72 8.31 -13.40
CA TYR A 186 -6.12 8.32 -13.84
C TYR A 186 -6.50 9.49 -14.76
N THR A 187 -5.60 10.46 -14.96
CA THR A 187 -5.83 11.60 -15.86
C THR A 187 -5.34 11.34 -17.28
N GLU A 188 -4.40 10.41 -17.46
CA GLU A 188 -3.74 10.13 -18.73
C GLU A 188 -4.53 9.27 -19.71
N THR A 189 -5.79 8.90 -19.43
CA THR A 189 -6.61 8.21 -20.44
C THR A 189 -7.03 9.21 -21.51
N PRO A 190 -6.41 9.21 -22.71
CA PRO A 190 -6.72 10.20 -23.72
C PRO A 190 -8.06 9.80 -24.32
N LEU A 191 -9.09 10.63 -24.13
CA LEU A 191 -10.21 10.67 -25.07
C LEU A 191 -9.59 10.83 -26.46
N ALA A 192 -9.70 9.79 -27.29
CA ALA A 192 -9.05 9.60 -28.57
C ALA A 192 -8.78 10.92 -29.32
N ALA A 193 -7.62 11.53 -29.08
CA ALA A 193 -7.19 12.68 -29.85
C ALA A 193 -6.82 12.16 -31.25
N PRO A 194 -7.22 12.86 -32.33
CA PRO A 194 -6.90 12.44 -33.69
C PRO A 194 -5.38 12.31 -33.81
N GLN A 195 -4.92 11.13 -34.22
CA GLN A 195 -3.51 10.75 -34.33
C GLN A 195 -2.75 11.76 -35.21
N SER A 196 -2.12 12.76 -34.60
CA SER A 196 -1.13 13.58 -35.29
C SER A 196 0.18 12.77 -35.34
N LYS A 197 0.48 12.25 -36.53
CA LYS A 197 1.76 11.62 -36.84
C LYS A 197 2.87 12.67 -36.78
N GLY A 198 3.49 12.87 -35.62
CA GLY A 198 4.63 13.78 -35.48
C GLY A 198 5.42 13.46 -34.22
N GLY A 199 6.54 12.76 -34.38
CA GLY A 199 7.40 12.32 -33.29
C GLY A 199 8.04 13.48 -32.53
N GLY A 200 7.83 13.49 -31.21
CA GLY A 200 8.50 14.38 -30.28
C GLY A 200 8.25 13.90 -28.86
N CYS A 201 9.31 13.43 -28.20
CA CYS A 201 9.29 12.97 -26.82
C CYS A 201 9.01 14.15 -25.88
N ALA A 202 7.85 14.18 -25.22
CA ALA A 202 7.53 15.20 -24.22
C ALA A 202 6.87 14.56 -22.98
N PRO A 203 7.60 14.43 -21.86
CA PRO A 203 7.06 13.97 -20.57
C PRO A 203 6.38 15.09 -19.74
N ALA A 204 6.08 16.25 -20.34
CA ALA A 204 5.53 17.41 -19.63
C ALA A 204 4.09 17.29 -19.06
N PRO A 205 3.12 16.53 -19.65
CA PRO A 205 1.73 16.59 -19.19
C PRO A 205 1.47 15.90 -17.84
N ALA A 206 2.24 14.87 -17.49
CA ALA A 206 2.05 14.11 -16.26
C ALA A 206 2.32 14.96 -14.99
N ALA A 207 3.39 15.76 -15.02
CA ALA A 207 3.78 16.61 -13.90
C ALA A 207 2.74 17.70 -13.61
N ALA A 208 2.13 18.27 -14.67
CA ALA A 208 1.08 19.27 -14.53
C ALA A 208 -0.23 18.68 -13.98
N ALA A 209 -0.52 17.41 -14.27
CA ALA A 209 -1.68 16.70 -13.71
C ALA A 209 -1.49 16.39 -12.22
N ALA A 210 -0.31 15.91 -11.83
CA ALA A 210 0.03 15.62 -10.42
C ALA A 210 -0.10 16.86 -9.52
N GLN A 211 0.21 18.05 -10.04
CA GLN A 211 0.10 19.32 -9.31
C GLN A 211 -1.36 19.76 -9.04
N ARG A 212 -2.36 19.16 -9.70
CA ARG A 212 -3.79 19.48 -9.47
C ARG A 212 -4.36 18.82 -8.23
N VAL A 213 -3.63 17.87 -7.66
CA VAL A 213 -4.08 17.06 -6.54
C VAL A 213 -3.63 17.73 -5.24
N LYS A 214 -4.59 18.34 -4.55
CA LYS A 214 -4.36 18.98 -3.26
C LYS A 214 -4.41 17.90 -2.19
N CYS A 215 -3.31 17.71 -1.47
CA CYS A 215 -3.23 16.69 -0.41
C CYS A 215 -3.57 17.30 0.94
N LEU A 216 -4.33 16.60 1.76
CA LEU A 216 -4.65 16.90 3.15
C LEU A 216 -4.09 15.79 4.04
N HIS A 217 -3.25 16.19 4.98
CA HIS A 217 -2.83 15.34 6.10
C HIS A 217 -3.71 15.62 7.31
N HIS A 218 -4.32 14.57 7.84
CA HIS A 218 -5.08 14.66 9.07
C HIS A 218 -4.58 13.62 10.07
N HIS A 219 -3.89 14.08 11.12
CA HIS A 219 -3.45 13.23 12.22
C HIS A 219 -4.67 12.74 13.03
N VAL A 220 -4.86 11.43 13.10
CA VAL A 220 -6.00 10.81 13.77
C VAL A 220 -5.67 10.49 15.22
N GLY A 221 -4.52 9.87 15.47
CA GLY A 221 -4.08 9.52 16.82
C GLY A 221 -3.10 8.36 16.84
N ARG A 222 -2.69 7.97 18.05
CA ARG A 222 -1.76 6.86 18.29
C ARG A 222 -2.47 5.51 18.23
N ALA A 223 -1.94 4.56 17.45
CA ALA A 223 -2.48 3.21 17.40
C ALA A 223 -2.17 2.42 18.69
N PRO A 224 -3.11 1.58 19.18
CA PRO A 224 -2.81 0.65 20.26
C PRO A 224 -1.95 -0.52 19.76
N PRO A 225 -0.88 -0.91 20.49
CA PRO A 225 -0.07 -2.07 20.12
C PRO A 225 -0.83 -3.40 20.38
N PRO A 226 -0.50 -4.50 19.67
CA PRO A 226 0.54 -4.61 18.64
C PRO A 226 0.05 -4.16 17.25
N VAL A 227 0.63 -3.07 16.73
CA VAL A 227 0.09 -2.36 15.56
C VAL A 227 0.16 -3.23 14.30
N GLY A 228 1.31 -3.87 14.07
CA GLY A 228 1.50 -4.73 12.90
C GLY A 228 0.53 -5.91 12.83
N ARG A 229 0.17 -6.50 13.98
CA ARG A 229 -0.82 -7.60 14.03
C ARG A 229 -2.22 -7.11 13.70
N CYS A 230 -2.62 -5.96 14.22
CA CYS A 230 -3.93 -5.39 13.90
C CYS A 230 -4.03 -5.04 12.40
N LEU A 231 -2.98 -4.42 11.84
CA LEU A 231 -2.92 -4.12 10.41
C LEU A 231 -2.96 -5.38 9.55
N GLU A 232 -2.23 -6.43 9.93
CA GLU A 232 -2.25 -7.72 9.22
C GLU A 232 -3.66 -8.30 9.12
N GLN A 233 -4.40 -8.32 10.23
CA GLN A 233 -5.76 -8.86 10.26
C GLN A 233 -6.71 -8.04 9.39
N ILE A 234 -6.62 -6.70 9.46
CA ILE A 234 -7.46 -5.79 8.68
C ILE A 234 -7.15 -5.93 7.19
N ILE A 235 -5.88 -5.89 6.81
CA ILE A 235 -5.45 -6.02 5.41
C ILE A 235 -5.85 -7.39 4.88
N THR A 236 -5.62 -8.47 5.63
CA THR A 236 -6.00 -9.84 5.21
C THR A 236 -7.51 -9.96 5.00
N SER A 237 -8.32 -9.39 5.89
CA SER A 237 -9.77 -9.31 5.73
C SER A 237 -10.16 -8.59 4.44
N ASP A 238 -9.54 -7.44 4.18
CA ASP A 238 -9.84 -6.63 2.99
C ASP A 238 -9.33 -7.26 1.68
N LEU A 239 -8.19 -7.95 1.67
CA LEU A 239 -7.68 -8.69 0.51
C LEU A 239 -8.63 -9.80 0.03
N ASN A 240 -9.51 -10.30 0.91
CA ASN A 240 -10.55 -11.26 0.56
C ASN A 240 -11.80 -10.62 -0.06
N ARG A 241 -11.93 -9.28 -0.01
CA ARG A 241 -13.07 -8.55 -0.57
C ARG A 241 -12.86 -8.21 -2.03
N ARG A 242 -13.94 -7.86 -2.74
CA ARG A 242 -13.87 -7.33 -4.10
C ARG A 242 -13.39 -5.88 -4.07
N PHE A 243 -12.20 -5.62 -4.59
CA PHE A 243 -11.73 -4.24 -4.77
C PHE A 243 -12.48 -3.62 -5.93
N ALA A 244 -13.29 -2.62 -5.61
CA ALA A 244 -14.12 -1.93 -6.57
C ALA A 244 -13.87 -0.44 -6.39
N ILE A 245 -13.80 0.27 -7.52
CA ILE A 245 -13.77 1.73 -7.50
C ILE A 245 -15.09 2.18 -6.84
N ARG A 246 -16.23 1.82 -7.45
CA ARG A 246 -17.54 2.08 -6.86
C ARG A 246 -18.14 0.84 -6.22
N CYS A 247 -18.90 1.12 -5.18
CA CYS A 247 -19.75 0.16 -4.52
C CYS A 247 -20.94 0.89 -3.97
N ASP A 248 -22.10 0.28 -4.12
CA ASP A 248 -23.31 0.71 -3.46
C ASP A 248 -23.24 0.33 -1.98
N MET A 249 -24.05 1.00 -1.16
CA MET A 249 -24.11 0.75 0.29
C MET A 249 -24.35 -0.73 0.62
N GLU A 250 -25.18 -1.40 -0.18
CA GLU A 250 -25.51 -2.82 -0.04
C GLU A 250 -24.30 -3.74 -0.34
N GLU A 251 -23.40 -3.31 -1.22
CA GLU A 251 -22.22 -4.08 -1.60
C GLU A 251 -21.02 -3.83 -0.66
N GLN A 252 -21.07 -2.80 0.20
CA GLN A 252 -19.96 -2.42 1.08
C GLN A 252 -19.48 -3.59 1.94
N ALA A 253 -20.37 -4.51 2.31
CA ALA A 253 -20.04 -5.72 3.06
C ALA A 253 -19.13 -6.70 2.31
N ASP A 254 -19.11 -6.68 0.97
CA ASP A 254 -18.37 -7.62 0.13
C ASP A 254 -17.25 -6.95 -0.68
N CYS A 255 -17.18 -5.62 -0.65
CA CYS A 255 -16.23 -4.85 -1.41
C CYS A 255 -15.32 -3.97 -0.54
N THR A 256 -14.27 -3.45 -1.15
CA THR A 256 -13.42 -2.42 -0.56
C THR A 256 -12.92 -1.45 -1.63
N ASN A 257 -12.58 -0.23 -1.20
CA ASN A 257 -11.95 0.83 -1.99
C ASN A 257 -11.01 1.60 -1.06
N CYS A 258 -10.27 2.59 -1.56
CA CYS A 258 -9.30 3.35 -0.76
C CYS A 258 -9.90 4.04 0.49
N ALA A 259 -11.11 4.61 0.39
CA ALA A 259 -11.78 5.23 1.53
C ALA A 259 -12.31 4.20 2.54
N THR A 260 -13.00 3.16 2.06
CA THR A 260 -13.54 2.10 2.92
C THR A 260 -12.42 1.32 3.63
N PHE A 261 -11.30 1.06 2.94
CA PHE A 261 -10.11 0.47 3.54
C PHE A 261 -9.55 1.35 4.66
N ALA A 262 -9.36 2.65 4.39
CA ALA A 262 -8.86 3.59 5.40
C ALA A 262 -9.78 3.64 6.63
N LEU A 263 -11.10 3.73 6.42
CA LEU A 263 -12.11 3.66 7.48
C LEU A 263 -11.98 2.39 8.33
N ARG A 264 -11.88 1.22 7.69
CA ARG A 264 -11.71 -0.06 8.40
C ARG A 264 -10.42 -0.14 9.18
N VAL A 265 -9.33 0.45 8.67
CA VAL A 265 -8.07 0.55 9.42
C VAL A 265 -8.25 1.42 10.66
N MET A 266 -8.85 2.61 10.54
CA MET A 266 -9.11 3.48 11.70
C MET A 266 -9.99 2.77 12.74
N LEU A 267 -11.11 2.18 12.31
CA LEU A 267 -12.02 1.46 13.20
C LEU A 267 -11.36 0.23 13.84
N GLY A 268 -10.60 -0.55 13.08
CA GLY A 268 -9.89 -1.72 13.58
C GLY A 268 -8.77 -1.39 14.58
N LEU A 269 -8.21 -0.18 14.49
CA LEU A 269 -7.26 0.37 15.46
C LEU A 269 -7.93 1.15 16.61
N ALA A 270 -9.25 1.10 16.73
CA ALA A 270 -10.04 1.85 17.71
C ALA A 270 -9.80 3.37 17.68
N LEU A 271 -9.51 3.91 16.50
CA LEU A 271 -9.34 5.33 16.26
C LEU A 271 -10.65 5.94 15.73
N SER A 272 -10.99 7.13 16.22
CA SER A 272 -12.18 7.85 15.78
C SER A 272 -11.81 8.91 14.75
N LEU A 273 -12.40 8.81 13.56
CA LEU A 273 -12.36 9.87 12.56
C LEU A 273 -13.76 10.06 11.98
N ARG A 274 -14.34 11.25 12.13
CA ARG A 274 -15.65 11.59 11.57
C ARG A 274 -15.50 12.52 10.37
N GLY A 275 -16.52 12.57 9.53
CA GLY A 275 -16.60 13.52 8.43
C GLY A 275 -16.61 14.98 8.90
N TYR A 276 -17.02 15.25 10.15
CA TYR A 276 -16.82 16.56 10.78
C TYR A 276 -15.35 16.96 10.90
N ASP A 277 -14.47 16.02 11.27
CA ASP A 277 -13.05 16.29 11.48
C ASP A 277 -12.36 16.62 10.15
N ILE A 278 -12.74 15.90 9.09
CA ILE A 278 -12.26 16.15 7.71
C ILE A 278 -12.73 17.52 7.22
N ARG A 279 -14.02 17.85 7.40
CA ARG A 279 -14.57 19.18 7.08
C ARG A 279 -13.75 20.30 7.72
N LYS A 280 -13.57 20.20 9.03
CA LYS A 280 -12.81 21.19 9.82
C LYS A 280 -11.34 21.26 9.42
N ALA A 281 -10.75 20.15 9.00
CA ALA A 281 -9.38 20.13 8.50
C ALA A 281 -9.26 20.82 7.13
N CYS A 282 -10.22 20.62 6.23
CA CYS A 282 -10.29 21.34 4.95
C CYS A 282 -10.56 22.84 5.14
N GLU A 283 -11.46 23.23 6.04
CA GLU A 283 -11.77 24.65 6.30
C GLU A 283 -10.56 25.46 6.78
N LYS A 284 -9.65 24.82 7.53
CA LYS A 284 -8.41 25.45 8.00
C LYS A 284 -7.40 25.68 6.87
N ARG A 285 -7.63 25.09 5.70
CA ARG A 285 -6.74 25.16 4.54
C ARG A 285 -7.31 26.08 3.47
N SER A 286 -6.61 27.19 3.23
CA SER A 286 -7.00 28.20 2.25
C SER A 286 -7.05 27.69 0.81
N ASP A 287 -6.34 26.60 0.51
CA ASP A 287 -6.30 26.00 -0.83
C ASP A 287 -7.40 24.97 -1.11
N LEU A 288 -8.06 24.41 -0.09
CA LEU A 288 -9.17 23.46 -0.24
C LEU A 288 -10.54 24.15 -0.14
N GLY A 289 -10.73 25.01 0.86
CA GLY A 289 -11.99 25.69 1.12
C GLY A 289 -13.11 24.77 1.68
N PRO A 290 -14.26 25.36 2.05
CA PRO A 290 -15.34 24.66 2.77
C PRO A 290 -16.10 23.64 1.91
N LEU A 291 -16.29 23.91 0.61
CA LEU A 291 -17.02 23.00 -0.30
C LEU A 291 -16.32 21.64 -0.47
N VAL A 292 -14.99 21.66 -0.57
CA VAL A 292 -14.20 20.41 -0.60
C VAL A 292 -14.33 19.68 0.73
N GLY A 293 -14.31 20.42 1.84
CA GLY A 293 -14.57 19.86 3.17
C GLY A 293 -15.92 19.17 3.26
N GLU A 294 -17.00 19.81 2.84
CA GLU A 294 -18.36 19.25 2.88
C GLU A 294 -18.47 17.96 2.08
N ALA A 295 -17.96 17.95 0.85
CA ALA A 295 -17.95 16.76 0.01
C ALA A 295 -17.11 15.62 0.62
N ALA A 296 -15.92 15.94 1.15
CA ALA A 296 -15.04 14.97 1.79
C ALA A 296 -15.65 14.39 3.07
N GLY A 297 -16.28 15.24 3.88
CA GLY A 297 -16.93 14.82 5.11
C GLY A 297 -18.17 13.97 4.84
N ALA A 298 -18.97 14.31 3.83
CA ALA A 298 -20.10 13.49 3.40
C ALA A 298 -19.64 12.13 2.85
N ALA A 299 -18.58 12.12 2.04
CA ALA A 299 -17.97 10.91 1.49
C ALA A 299 -17.48 9.94 2.58
N TRP A 300 -17.01 10.46 3.70
CA TRP A 300 -16.47 9.68 4.80
C TRP A 300 -17.55 9.06 5.70
N GLU A 301 -18.75 9.64 5.73
CA GLU A 301 -19.87 9.21 6.58
C GLU A 301 -20.86 8.28 5.85
N GLN A 302 -20.54 7.86 4.62
CA GLN A 302 -21.29 6.89 3.82
C GLN A 302 -20.69 5.49 3.91
#